data_AF-A0A5N6DNE0-F1
#
_entry.id   AF-A0A5N6DNE0-F1
#
_cell.length_a   1.000
_cell.length_b   1.000
_cell.length_c   1.000
_cell.angle_alpha   90.00
_cell.angle_beta   90.00
_cell.angle_gamma   90.00
#
_symmetry.space_group_name_H-M   'P 1'
#
loop_
_entity.id
_entity.type
_entity.pdbx_description
1 polymer ?
#
loop_
_entity_poly.entity_id
_entity_poly.type
_entity_poly.pdbx_seq_one_letter_code
_entity_poly.pdbx_strand_id
1 'polypeptide(L)'
;MLYNALIRTHHITSRKKVAALKQAASAHNCFALLRSGGIPGIMYVESKEKEAIEAWVSVVRNLRYKDFQLVARPGLLERDHQNGNANEKQWDGKKSNGRQEQGGRESVAGLQEVETVKEFGSIMEDRSVWRWWRKGMGYVN
;
A
#
# COMPACT_ATOMS: atom_id res chain seq x y z
N MET A 1 -4.11 0.92 16.81
CA MET A 1 -3.38 1.91 16.00
C MET A 1 -2.64 1.17 14.89
N LEU A 2 -2.40 1.80 13.75
CA LEU A 2 -1.60 1.23 12.66
C LEU A 2 -0.45 2.17 12.36
N TYR A 3 0.62 1.62 11.83
CA TYR A 3 1.73 2.35 11.25
C TYR A 3 1.74 2.11 9.74
N ASN A 4 2.33 3.00 8.97
CA ASN A 4 2.55 2.79 7.54
C ASN A 4 3.87 3.40 7.03
N ALA A 5 4.25 3.00 5.81
CA ALA A 5 5.34 3.62 5.05
C ALA A 5 5.05 3.58 3.55
N LEU A 6 5.66 4.50 2.79
CA LEU A 6 5.55 4.58 1.34
C LEU A 6 6.94 4.63 0.71
N ILE A 7 7.17 3.79 -0.28
CA ILE A 7 8.43 3.69 -1.02
C ILE A 7 8.16 3.86 -2.51
N ARG A 8 9.03 4.61 -3.18
CA ARG A 8 9.15 4.63 -4.64
C ARG A 8 10.49 4.05 -5.07
N THR A 9 10.49 3.43 -6.23
CA THR A 9 11.68 2.97 -6.93
C THR A 9 11.53 3.20 -8.43
N HIS A 10 12.60 3.01 -9.19
CA HIS A 10 12.54 3.08 -10.64
C HIS A 10 11.57 2.03 -11.22
N HIS A 11 11.71 0.76 -10.85
CA HIS A 11 10.78 -0.32 -11.21
C HIS A 11 10.87 -1.49 -10.22
N ILE A 12 9.87 -2.36 -10.25
CA ILE A 12 9.85 -3.64 -9.53
C ILE A 12 9.51 -4.75 -10.54
N THR A 13 10.52 -5.30 -11.21
CA THR A 13 10.36 -6.33 -12.26
C THR A 13 10.92 -7.70 -11.86
N SER A 14 11.93 -7.73 -10.97
CA SER A 14 12.57 -8.98 -10.56
C SER A 14 11.63 -9.85 -9.71
N ARG A 15 11.20 -11.00 -10.25
CA ARG A 15 10.37 -11.98 -9.53
C ARG A 15 11.06 -12.52 -8.27
N LYS A 16 12.38 -12.68 -8.28
CA LYS A 16 13.17 -13.07 -7.09
C LYS A 16 13.05 -12.02 -5.97
N LYS A 17 13.12 -10.74 -6.31
CA LYS A 17 12.93 -9.66 -5.32
C LYS A 17 11.49 -9.62 -4.81
N VAL A 18 10.49 -9.79 -5.69
CA VAL A 18 9.08 -9.89 -5.28
C VAL A 18 8.85 -11.07 -4.33
N ALA A 19 9.42 -12.24 -4.60
CA ALA A 19 9.33 -13.40 -3.71
C ALA A 19 9.94 -13.11 -2.33
N ALA A 20 11.11 -12.45 -2.28
CA ALA A 20 11.71 -12.02 -1.03
C ALA A 20 10.83 -11.03 -0.25
N LEU A 21 10.18 -10.08 -0.95
CA LEU A 21 9.24 -9.15 -0.32
C LEU A 21 7.98 -9.85 0.22
N LYS A 22 7.46 -10.86 -0.49
CA LYS A 22 6.34 -11.69 -0.03
C LYS A 22 6.70 -12.44 1.24
N GLN A 23 7.85 -13.10 1.24
CA GLN A 23 8.36 -13.80 2.42
C GLN A 23 8.55 -12.86 3.60
N ALA A 24 9.13 -11.67 3.38
CA ALA A 24 9.33 -10.67 4.43
C ALA A 24 8.01 -10.14 5.00
N ALA A 25 6.99 -9.91 4.15
CA ALA A 25 5.68 -9.43 4.62
C ALA A 25 5.01 -10.46 5.55
N SER A 26 5.06 -11.74 5.18
CA SER A 26 4.58 -12.84 6.03
C SER A 26 5.39 -12.98 7.32
N ALA A 27 6.74 -12.91 7.23
CA ALA A 27 7.62 -13.08 8.39
C ALA A 27 7.47 -11.96 9.44
N HIS A 28 7.20 -10.73 9.00
CA HIS A 28 7.01 -9.57 9.87
C HIS A 28 5.53 -9.28 10.18
N ASN A 29 4.62 -10.19 9.79
CA ASN A 29 3.17 -10.05 10.01
C ASN A 29 2.62 -8.68 9.57
N CYS A 30 3.07 -8.18 8.42
CA CYS A 30 2.64 -6.90 7.87
C CYS A 30 1.94 -7.09 6.52
N PHE A 31 1.05 -6.16 6.20
CA PHE A 31 0.45 -6.10 4.88
C PHE A 31 1.30 -5.21 3.99
N ALA A 32 1.61 -5.67 2.77
CA ALA A 32 2.29 -4.88 1.75
C ALA A 32 1.51 -4.88 0.43
N LEU A 33 1.51 -3.75 -0.27
CA LEU A 33 1.01 -3.60 -1.63
C LEU A 33 2.14 -3.16 -2.53
N LEU A 34 2.35 -3.86 -3.63
CA LEU A 34 3.34 -3.52 -4.66
C LEU A 34 2.65 -3.15 -5.96
N ARG A 35 3.13 -2.09 -6.60
CA ARG A 35 2.96 -1.92 -8.04
C ARG A 35 4.18 -2.47 -8.77
N SER A 36 4.03 -3.60 -9.45
CA SER A 36 5.11 -4.26 -10.21
C SER A 36 4.95 -4.06 -11.73
N GLY A 37 6.00 -4.36 -12.50
CA GLY A 37 5.91 -4.42 -13.97
C GLY A 37 6.11 -3.11 -14.75
N GLY A 38 6.14 -1.94 -14.11
CA GLY A 38 6.46 -0.69 -14.80
C GLY A 38 7.15 0.37 -13.93
N ILE A 39 7.26 1.58 -14.49
CA ILE A 39 7.81 2.78 -13.85
C ILE A 39 6.65 3.71 -13.44
N PRO A 40 6.64 4.29 -12.23
CA PRO A 40 7.52 3.98 -11.11
C PRO A 40 7.14 2.63 -10.46
N GLY A 41 8.11 2.01 -9.77
CA GLY A 41 7.81 1.00 -8.76
C GLY A 41 7.27 1.67 -7.50
N ILE A 42 6.19 1.13 -6.92
CA ILE A 42 5.56 1.70 -5.72
C ILE A 42 5.37 0.58 -4.70
N MET A 43 5.66 0.87 -3.44
CA MET A 43 5.40 -0.06 -2.32
C MET A 43 4.73 0.69 -1.17
N TYR A 44 3.64 0.12 -0.67
CA TYR A 44 2.98 0.51 0.56
C TYR A 44 3.08 -0.64 1.56
N VAL A 45 3.23 -0.32 2.84
CA VAL A 45 3.24 -1.31 3.92
C VAL A 45 2.52 -0.74 5.14
N GLU A 46 1.78 -1.58 5.85
CA GLU A 46 1.15 -1.26 7.13
C GLU A 46 1.17 -2.43 8.11
N SER A 47 1.18 -2.13 9.41
CA SER A 47 1.11 -3.10 10.51
C SER A 47 0.62 -2.43 11.79
N LYS A 48 0.16 -3.23 12.76
CA LYS A 48 -0.12 -2.78 14.14
C LYS A 48 1.17 -2.43 14.89
N GLU A 49 2.29 -3.03 14.50
CA GLU A 49 3.61 -2.87 15.11
C GLU A 49 4.50 -2.01 14.22
N LYS A 50 5.18 -1.02 14.81
CA LYS A 50 6.05 -0.12 14.04
C LYS A 50 7.34 -0.84 13.61
N GLU A 51 7.84 -1.69 14.49
CA GLU A 51 9.04 -2.50 14.33
C GLU A 51 8.92 -3.45 13.13
N ALA A 52 7.72 -4.01 12.92
CA ALA A 52 7.42 -4.83 11.75
C ALA A 52 7.60 -4.07 10.42
N ILE A 53 7.20 -2.79 10.40
CA ILE A 53 7.37 -1.94 9.22
C ILE A 53 8.83 -1.56 9.02
N GLU A 54 9.52 -1.17 10.09
CA GLU A 54 10.96 -0.85 10.05
C GLU A 54 11.79 -2.05 9.56
N ALA A 55 11.48 -3.26 10.03
CA ALA A 55 12.11 -4.50 9.58
C ALA A 55 11.85 -4.77 8.10
N TRP A 56 10.60 -4.66 7.65
CA TRP A 56 10.26 -4.86 6.23
C TRP A 56 10.93 -3.81 5.32
N VAL A 57 10.95 -2.54 5.72
CA VAL A 57 11.65 -1.46 5.00
C VAL A 57 13.16 -1.75 4.91
N SER A 58 13.77 -2.30 5.96
CA SER A 58 15.17 -2.74 5.96
C SER A 58 15.43 -3.80 4.88
N VAL A 59 14.53 -4.78 4.75
CA VAL A 59 14.60 -5.79 3.66
C VAL A 59 14.55 -5.12 2.28
N VAL A 60 13.58 -4.22 2.05
CA VAL A 60 13.46 -3.51 0.76
C VAL A 60 14.75 -2.76 0.42
N ARG A 61 15.34 -2.06 1.40
CA ARG A 61 16.57 -1.28 1.23
C ARG A 61 17.76 -2.17 0.84
N ASN A 62 17.78 -3.41 1.33
CA ASN A 62 18.78 -4.42 1.00
C ASN A 62 18.61 -5.05 -0.38
N LEU A 63 17.44 -4.91 -1.01
CA LEU A 63 17.23 -5.34 -2.40
C LEU A 63 17.79 -4.35 -3.43
N ARG A 64 18.35 -3.20 -3.01
CA ARG A 64 19.09 -2.24 -3.85
C ARG A 64 18.35 -1.90 -5.15
N TYR A 65 17.11 -1.43 -5.04
CA TYR A 65 16.39 -0.91 -6.19
C TYR A 65 17.01 0.40 -6.67
N LYS A 66 17.01 0.62 -7.99
CA LYS A 66 17.40 1.91 -8.57
C LYS A 66 16.40 2.98 -8.12
N ASP A 67 16.92 4.19 -7.89
CA ASP A 67 16.16 5.37 -7.47
C ASP A 67 15.28 5.10 -6.23
N PHE A 68 15.80 4.32 -5.27
CA PHE A 68 15.09 4.05 -4.02
C PHE A 68 14.82 5.34 -3.26
N GLN A 69 13.54 5.59 -2.98
CA GLN A 69 13.06 6.72 -2.20
C GLN A 69 12.10 6.23 -1.11
N LEU A 70 12.47 6.43 0.15
CA LEU A 70 11.55 6.29 1.28
C LEU A 70 10.73 7.58 1.40
N VAL A 71 9.64 7.64 0.65
CA VAL A 71 8.78 8.82 0.47
C VAL A 71 8.08 9.21 1.77
N ALA A 72 7.57 8.21 2.49
CA ALA A 72 7.04 8.38 3.84
C ALA A 72 7.68 7.35 4.75
N ARG A 73 8.29 7.83 5.84
CA ARG A 73 8.96 6.97 6.83
C ARG A 73 7.93 6.20 7.66
N PRO A 74 8.32 5.06 8.28
CA PRO A 74 7.48 4.36 9.24
C PRO A 74 6.95 5.32 10.32
N GLY A 75 5.65 5.55 10.29
CA GLY A 75 4.97 6.52 11.14
C GLY A 75 3.54 6.09 11.43
N LEU A 76 2.90 6.78 12.37
CA LEU A 76 1.50 6.53 12.70
C LEU A 76 0.65 6.75 11.45
N LEU A 77 -0.24 5.80 11.16
CA LEU A 77 -1.14 5.88 10.01
C LEU A 77 -2.23 6.90 10.32
N GLU A 78 -2.17 8.03 9.62
CA GLU A 78 -3.21 9.07 9.61
C GLU A 78 -4.31 8.65 8.62
N ARG A 79 -5.44 8.16 9.13
CA ARG A 79 -6.59 7.89 8.27
C ARG A 79 -7.27 9.20 7.90
N ASP A 80 -7.62 9.31 6.64
CA ASP A 80 -8.58 10.32 6.20
C ASP A 80 -9.87 10.10 7.00
N HIS A 81 -10.22 11.08 7.85
CA HIS A 81 -11.51 11.07 8.51
C HIS A 81 -12.56 11.04 7.40
N GLN A 82 -13.32 9.96 7.31
CA GLN A 82 -14.49 9.88 6.44
C GLN A 82 -15.50 10.90 6.94
N ASN A 83 -15.38 12.15 6.49
CA ASN A 83 -16.47 13.09 6.60
C ASN A 83 -17.51 12.57 5.62
N GLY A 84 -18.49 11.83 6.14
CA GLY A 84 -19.57 11.25 5.36
C GLY A 84 -20.35 12.35 4.65
N ASN A 85 -19.94 12.70 3.44
CA ASN A 85 -20.76 13.47 2.52
C ASN A 85 -21.18 12.52 1.41
N ALA A 86 -22.38 11.96 1.59
CA ALA A 86 -23.11 11.25 0.57
C ALA A 86 -23.33 12.21 -0.60
N ASN A 87 -22.49 12.09 -1.64
CA ASN A 87 -22.90 12.52 -2.97
C ASN A 87 -22.58 11.40 -3.94
N GLU A 88 -23.57 10.53 -4.05
CA GLU A 88 -23.70 9.38 -4.93
C GLU A 88 -23.47 9.82 -6.38
N LYS A 89 -22.26 9.58 -6.89
CA LYS A 89 -22.07 9.44 -8.33
C LYS A 89 -22.27 7.97 -8.67
N GLN A 90 -23.52 7.68 -8.99
CA GLN A 90 -24.00 6.46 -9.62
C GLN A 90 -23.10 6.09 -10.81
N TRP A 91 -22.31 5.03 -10.66
CA TRP A 91 -21.67 4.32 -11.77
C TRP A 91 -22.37 2.98 -11.91
N ASP A 92 -23.23 2.86 -12.93
CA ASP A 92 -23.89 1.63 -13.32
C ASP A 92 -22.85 0.60 -13.80
N GLY A 93 -22.48 -0.31 -12.89
CA GLY A 93 -21.47 -1.32 -13.11
C GLY A 93 -21.80 -2.64 -12.40
N LYS A 94 -22.73 -3.39 -12.98
CA LYS A 94 -22.86 -4.86 -12.94
C LYS A 94 -22.56 -5.57 -11.59
N LYS A 95 -23.65 -5.85 -10.87
CA LYS A 95 -23.75 -6.70 -9.66
C LYS A 95 -22.99 -8.02 -9.82
N SER A 96 -22.00 -8.25 -8.96
CA SER A 96 -21.63 -9.58 -8.50
C SER A 96 -21.96 -9.70 -7.01
N ASN A 97 -22.70 -10.76 -6.70
CA ASN A 97 -23.30 -11.04 -5.41
C ASN A 97 -22.20 -11.44 -4.41
N GLY A 98 -22.00 -10.66 -3.35
CA GLY A 98 -21.01 -10.94 -2.32
C GLY A 98 -21.30 -10.13 -1.07
N ARG A 99 -21.74 -10.84 -0.02
CA ARG A 99 -22.03 -10.39 1.35
C ARG A 99 -21.34 -9.10 1.77
N GLN A 100 -22.15 -8.09 2.08
CA GLN A 100 -21.76 -6.94 2.88
C GLN A 100 -21.44 -7.41 4.31
N GLU A 101 -20.16 -7.61 4.62
CA GLU A 101 -19.68 -7.63 5.99
C GLU A 101 -19.07 -6.26 6.29
N GLN A 102 -19.83 -5.44 7.03
CA GLN A 102 -19.32 -4.29 7.75
C GLN A 102 -18.42 -4.80 8.88
N GLY A 103 -17.14 -4.98 8.59
CA GLY A 103 -16.12 -5.33 9.56
C GLY A 103 -14.81 -4.76 9.08
N GLY A 104 -14.13 -3.97 9.92
CA GLY A 104 -12.82 -3.43 9.58
C GLY A 104 -11.94 -4.57 9.05
N ARG A 105 -11.59 -4.52 7.77
CA ARG A 105 -10.70 -5.49 7.14
C ARG A 105 -9.40 -5.46 7.95
N GLU A 106 -9.24 -6.39 8.88
CA GLU A 106 -7.94 -6.63 9.46
C GLU A 106 -7.04 -6.98 8.29
N SER A 107 -6.03 -6.15 8.05
CA SER A 107 -5.09 -6.36 6.98
C SER A 107 -4.39 -7.69 7.21
N VAL A 108 -4.84 -8.73 6.50
CA VAL A 108 -4.22 -10.04 6.52
C VAL A 108 -2.77 -9.86 6.08
N ALA A 109 -1.83 -10.31 6.90
CA ALA A 109 -0.41 -10.22 6.59
C ALA A 109 -0.09 -10.92 5.27
N GLY A 110 0.90 -10.38 4.56
CA GLY A 110 1.28 -10.82 3.23
C GLY A 110 1.35 -9.67 2.24
N LEU A 111 1.49 -10.02 0.96
CA LEU A 111 1.80 -9.04 -0.08
C LEU A 111 0.96 -9.24 -1.33
N GLN A 112 0.32 -8.17 -1.75
CA GLN A 112 -0.49 -8.09 -2.96
C GLN A 112 0.24 -7.30 -4.06
N GLU A 113 0.04 -7.70 -5.31
CA GLU A 113 0.63 -7.06 -6.49
C GLU A 113 -0.47 -6.46 -7.36
N VAL A 114 -0.23 -5.27 -7.88
CA VAL A 114 -1.07 -4.59 -8.88
C VAL A 114 -0.18 -4.11 -10.02
N GLU A 115 -0.75 -3.92 -11.20
CA GLU A 115 0.03 -3.53 -12.38
C GLU A 115 -0.01 -2.02 -12.64
N THR A 116 -1.08 -1.36 -12.20
CA THR A 116 -1.36 0.04 -12.53
C THR A 116 -1.32 0.94 -11.31
N VAL A 117 -0.90 2.19 -11.52
CA VAL A 117 -0.95 3.24 -10.49
C VAL A 117 -2.39 3.58 -10.12
N LYS A 118 -3.33 3.46 -11.06
CA LYS A 118 -4.76 3.69 -10.83
C LYS A 118 -5.31 2.71 -9.81
N GLU A 119 -5.08 1.42 -10.02
CA GLU A 119 -5.52 0.35 -9.12
C GLU A 119 -4.86 0.48 -7.73
N PHE A 120 -3.56 0.76 -7.69
CA PHE A 120 -2.86 1.05 -6.45
C PHE A 120 -3.54 2.18 -5.67
N GLY A 121 -3.90 3.26 -6.39
CA GLY A 121 -4.62 4.39 -5.83
C GLY A 121 -5.99 4.01 -5.27
N SER A 122 -6.81 3.27 -6.02
CA SER A 122 -8.11 2.80 -5.54
C SER A 122 -7.99 2.02 -4.23
N ILE A 123 -6.96 1.18 -4.08
CA ILE A 123 -6.71 0.46 -2.82
C ILE A 123 -6.30 1.42 -1.68
N MET A 124 -5.56 2.50 -1.96
CA MET A 124 -5.24 3.52 -0.95
C MET A 124 -6.48 4.29 -0.49
N GLU A 125 -7.43 4.53 -1.39
CA GLU A 125 -8.73 5.12 -1.08
C GLU A 125 -9.58 4.22 -0.20
N ASP A 126 -9.71 2.94 -0.55
CA ASP A 126 -10.42 1.94 0.27
C ASP A 126 -9.80 1.81 1.67
N ARG A 127 -8.48 2.02 1.79
CA ARG A 127 -7.74 2.00 3.06
C ARG A 127 -7.79 3.32 3.84
N SER A 128 -8.51 4.33 3.33
CA SER A 128 -8.61 5.67 3.93
C SER A 128 -7.25 6.35 4.12
N VAL A 129 -6.29 6.11 3.22
CA VAL A 129 -4.96 6.76 3.21
C VAL A 129 -4.70 7.49 1.89
N TRP A 130 -5.77 7.90 1.20
CA TRP A 130 -5.73 8.50 -0.13
C TRP A 130 -4.96 9.81 -0.16
N ARG A 131 -5.29 10.75 0.73
CA ARG A 131 -4.63 12.07 0.75
C ARG A 131 -3.15 11.94 1.08
N TRP A 132 -2.82 11.12 2.07
CA TRP A 132 -1.44 10.80 2.45
C TRP A 132 -0.66 10.21 1.27
N TRP A 133 -1.24 9.25 0.56
CA TRP A 133 -0.61 8.63 -0.61
C TRP A 133 -0.40 9.64 -1.74
N ARG A 134 -1.41 10.46 -2.07
CA ARG A 134 -1.29 11.50 -3.10
C ARG A 134 -0.20 12.51 -2.79
N LYS A 135 -0.11 12.94 -1.52
CA LYS A 135 0.95 13.85 -1.05
C LYS A 135 2.32 13.21 -1.21
N GLY A 136 2.49 11.97 -0.77
CA GLY A 136 3.73 11.22 -0.96
C GLY A 136 4.11 11.07 -2.44
N MET A 137 3.12 10.79 -3.29
CA MET A 137 3.31 10.66 -4.73
C MET A 137 3.58 11.99 -5.46
N GLY A 138 3.40 13.14 -4.81
CA GLY A 138 3.58 14.47 -5.42
C GLY A 138 2.43 14.89 -6.34
N TYR A 139 1.24 14.31 -6.15
CA TYR A 139 0.02 14.69 -6.92
C TYR A 139 -0.74 15.87 -6.33
N VAL A 140 -0.33 16.31 -5.14
CA VAL A 140 -0.86 17.46 -4.41
C VAL A 140 0.32 18.14 -3.72
N ASN A 141 0.34 19.47 -3.76
CA ASN A 141 1.31 20.32 -3.06
C ASN A 141 0.73 20.77 -1.72
#